data_AF-A0A7R9ZE08-F1
#
_entry.id   AF-A0A7R9ZE08-F1
#
_cell.length_a   1.000
_cell.length_b   1.000
_cell.length_c   1.000
_cell.angle_alpha   90.00
_cell.angle_beta   90.00
_cell.angle_gamma   90.00
#
_symmetry.space_group_name_H-M   'P 1'
#
loop_
_entity.id
_entity.type
_entity.pdbx_description
1 polymer ?
#
loop_
_entity_poly.entity_id
_entity_poly.type
_entity_poly.pdbx_seq_one_letter_code
_entity_poly.pdbx_strand_id
1 'polypeptide(L)'
;GSGCAVTPDGKFVYLAGVVRDDGLLRHKSISANEAGGGGGGGDDVFLVKLDADSGDVRWMRQMGTAEDEWLAKGGGVASDAGGGAVLYGGTRGGLMRPRMREDSASSSSGDGSVDEEGSEEEGRAPLPAADVFVIGVSPDGTFPPIREGLPRADDGPGGQRPPNPDGARPSNAVDPKVPD
;
A
#
# COMPACT_ATOMS: atom_id res chain seq x y z
N GLY A 1 10.95 6.33 -16.03
CA GLY A 1 12.09 5.39 -16.08
C GLY A 1 11.54 3.97 -16.12
N SER A 2 12.36 2.99 -16.46
CA SER A 2 11.97 1.57 -16.46
C SER A 2 13.07 0.72 -15.81
N GLY A 3 12.69 -0.46 -15.34
CA GLY A 3 13.62 -1.40 -14.72
C GLY A 3 13.11 -2.83 -14.79
N CYS A 4 14.00 -3.79 -14.53
CA CYS A 4 13.63 -5.19 -14.42
C CYS A 4 14.37 -5.88 -13.28
N ALA A 5 13.78 -6.96 -12.79
CA ALA A 5 14.37 -7.85 -11.79
C ALA A 5 13.98 -9.29 -12.10
N VAL A 6 14.87 -10.24 -11.86
CA VAL A 6 14.61 -11.68 -12.07
C VAL A 6 14.40 -12.34 -10.71
N THR A 7 13.44 -13.25 -10.59
CA THR A 7 13.25 -14.01 -9.34
C THR A 7 14.47 -14.88 -9.02
N PRO A 8 14.76 -15.20 -7.74
CA PRO A 8 15.91 -16.01 -7.37
C PRO A 8 15.95 -17.39 -8.03
N ASP A 9 14.78 -17.96 -8.34
CA ASP A 9 14.64 -19.23 -9.05
C ASP A 9 14.81 -19.13 -10.58
N GLY A 10 14.97 -17.92 -11.11
CA GLY A 10 15.13 -17.64 -12.53
C GLY A 10 13.86 -17.80 -13.38
N LYS A 11 12.73 -18.19 -12.78
CA LYS A 11 11.51 -18.57 -13.53
C LYS A 11 10.67 -17.39 -13.98
N PHE A 12 10.82 -16.24 -13.33
CA PHE A 12 10.01 -15.07 -13.63
C PHE A 12 10.85 -13.81 -13.74
N VAL A 13 10.40 -12.91 -14.61
CA VAL A 13 10.95 -11.57 -14.76
C VAL A 13 9.88 -10.56 -14.34
N TYR A 14 10.28 -9.64 -13.49
CA TYR A 14 9.54 -8.43 -13.17
C TYR A 14 9.97 -7.31 -14.11
N LEU A 15 9.01 -6.69 -14.80
CA LEU A 15 9.21 -5.49 -15.60
C LEU A 15 8.43 -4.34 -14.96
N ALA A 16 9.13 -3.26 -14.65
CA ALA A 16 8.56 -2.07 -14.05
C ALA A 16 8.73 -0.85 -14.96
N GLY A 17 7.74 0.03 -14.95
CA GLY A 17 7.80 1.28 -15.70
C GLY A 17 6.78 2.29 -15.24
N VAL A 18 6.57 3.30 -16.08
CA VAL A 18 5.60 4.37 -15.88
C VAL A 18 4.67 4.40 -17.09
N VAL A 19 3.38 4.42 -16.85
CA VAL A 19 2.35 4.75 -17.83
C VAL A 19 2.08 6.24 -17.71
N ARG A 20 2.00 6.96 -18.84
CA ARG A 20 1.84 8.41 -18.84
C ARG A 20 0.42 8.84 -19.17
N ASP A 21 0.06 10.04 -18.74
CA ASP A 21 -1.13 10.78 -19.18
C ASP A 21 -2.41 9.93 -19.09
N ASP A 22 -2.70 9.34 -17.92
CA ASP A 22 -3.86 8.48 -17.69
C ASP A 22 -3.94 7.22 -18.57
N GLY A 23 -2.84 6.85 -19.19
CA GLY A 23 -2.78 5.62 -19.96
C GLY A 23 -3.14 4.43 -19.08
N LEU A 24 -3.86 3.46 -19.65
CA LEU A 24 -4.16 2.21 -18.97
C LEU A 24 -3.27 1.10 -19.54
N LEU A 25 -2.60 0.37 -18.66
CA LEU A 25 -1.86 -0.82 -19.05
C LEU A 25 -2.85 -1.92 -19.46
N ARG A 26 -2.91 -2.20 -20.77
CA ARG A 26 -3.81 -3.19 -21.35
C ARG A 26 -3.04 -4.39 -21.87
N HIS A 27 -3.48 -5.59 -21.51
CA HIS A 27 -3.09 -6.84 -22.15
C HIS A 27 -4.35 -7.62 -22.53
N LYS A 28 -4.33 -8.35 -23.65
CA LYS A 28 -5.51 -9.02 -24.23
C LYS A 28 -6.24 -9.97 -23.25
N SER A 29 -5.56 -10.42 -22.20
CA SER A 29 -6.08 -11.44 -21.28
C SER A 29 -6.06 -11.02 -19.80
N ILE A 30 -5.44 -9.89 -19.46
CA ILE A 30 -5.22 -9.46 -18.07
C ILE A 30 -5.30 -7.93 -18.03
N SER A 31 -6.28 -7.38 -17.32
CA SER A 31 -6.25 -5.97 -16.92
C SER A 31 -5.36 -5.86 -15.68
N ALA A 32 -4.62 -4.76 -15.55
CA ALA A 32 -4.06 -4.40 -14.25
C ALA A 32 -5.20 -4.39 -13.23
N ASN A 33 -5.04 -5.07 -12.09
CA ASN A 33 -6.02 -4.94 -11.02
C ASN A 33 -5.93 -3.51 -10.48
N GLU A 34 -7.08 -2.91 -10.20
CA GLU A 34 -7.18 -1.58 -9.62
C GLU A 34 -6.87 -1.65 -8.12
N ALA A 35 -5.68 -2.09 -7.75
CA ALA A 35 -5.24 -1.98 -6.37
C ALA A 35 -4.85 -0.53 -6.08
N GLY A 36 -5.85 0.35 -6.03
CA GLY A 36 -5.75 1.65 -5.36
C GLY A 36 -5.78 2.90 -6.22
N GLY A 37 -6.21 2.85 -7.49
CA GLY A 37 -6.39 4.04 -8.33
C GLY A 37 -5.90 3.79 -9.75
N GLY A 38 -6.78 3.32 -10.63
CA GLY A 38 -6.50 3.33 -12.06
C GLY A 38 -6.73 4.75 -12.59
N GLY A 39 -5.69 5.39 -13.14
CA GLY A 39 -5.79 6.62 -13.94
C GLY A 39 -6.43 7.79 -13.19
N GLY A 40 -5.73 8.34 -12.20
CA GLY A 40 -6.25 9.46 -11.42
C GLY A 40 -6.03 10.85 -12.05
N GLY A 41 -5.28 10.98 -13.13
CA GLY A 41 -4.94 12.26 -13.79
C GLY A 41 -3.47 12.39 -14.22
N GLY A 42 -2.57 11.51 -13.74
CA GLY A 42 -1.11 11.67 -13.82
C GLY A 42 -0.34 10.45 -14.35
N ASP A 43 0.99 10.51 -14.22
CA ASP A 43 1.88 9.37 -14.50
C ASP A 43 1.69 8.25 -13.45
N ASP A 44 1.35 7.02 -13.86
CA ASP A 44 1.18 5.88 -12.96
C ASP A 44 2.37 4.90 -13.06
N VAL A 45 2.83 4.32 -11.95
CA VAL A 45 3.82 3.24 -12.01
C VAL A 45 3.16 1.89 -12.26
N PHE A 46 3.83 1.02 -13.00
CA PHE A 46 3.35 -0.34 -13.25
C PHE A 46 4.39 -1.40 -12.92
N LEU A 47 3.89 -2.61 -12.65
CA LEU A 47 4.67 -3.82 -12.48
C LEU A 47 4.01 -4.98 -13.24
N VAL A 48 4.78 -5.66 -14.07
CA VAL A 48 4.39 -6.85 -14.82
C VAL A 48 5.23 -8.02 -14.36
N LYS A 49 4.61 -9.18 -14.16
CA LYS A 49 5.30 -10.46 -13.99
C LYS A 49 5.19 -11.28 -15.26
N LEU A 50 6.33 -11.67 -15.80
CA LEU A 50 6.48 -12.49 -17.01
C LEU A 50 7.05 -13.85 -16.63
N ASP A 51 6.65 -14.89 -17.36
CA ASP A 51 7.42 -16.12 -17.46
C ASP A 51 8.76 -15.83 -18.13
N ALA A 52 9.88 -16.28 -17.54
CA ALA A 52 11.20 -15.97 -18.07
C ALA A 52 11.51 -16.72 -19.37
N ASP A 53 10.93 -17.92 -19.56
CA ASP A 53 11.21 -18.76 -20.71
C ASP A 53 10.31 -18.41 -21.90
N SER A 54 9.00 -18.24 -21.66
CA SER A 54 8.04 -17.97 -22.73
C SER A 54 7.75 -16.47 -22.96
N GLY A 55 8.04 -15.62 -21.98
CA GLY A 55 7.63 -14.21 -22.00
C GLY A 55 6.14 -13.99 -21.73
N ASP A 56 5.40 -15.04 -21.35
CA ASP A 56 3.96 -14.93 -21.09
C ASP A 56 3.68 -14.06 -19.85
N VAL A 57 2.73 -13.14 -19.98
CA VAL A 57 2.27 -12.30 -18.87
C VAL A 57 1.50 -13.16 -17.87
N ARG A 58 2.01 -13.26 -16.65
CA ARG A 58 1.35 -13.94 -15.53
C ARG A 58 0.33 -13.03 -14.85
N TRP A 59 0.73 -11.78 -14.62
CA TRP A 59 -0.14 -10.72 -14.15
C TRP A 59 0.49 -9.35 -14.40
N MET A 60 -0.35 -8.32 -14.32
CA MET A 60 0.08 -6.92 -14.39
C MET A 60 -0.63 -6.10 -13.31
N ARG A 61 0.04 -5.04 -12.86
CA ARG A 61 -0.41 -4.13 -11.80
C ARG A 61 -0.06 -2.71 -12.23
N GLN A 62 -1.03 -1.80 -12.15
CA GLN A 62 -0.85 -0.36 -12.31
C GLN A 62 -1.25 0.25 -10.97
N MET A 63 -0.40 1.14 -10.48
CA MET A 63 -0.50 1.76 -9.17
C MET A 63 -0.20 3.22 -9.34
N GLY A 64 -1.16 4.06 -9.00
CA GLY A 64 -0.90 5.48 -8.92
C GLY A 64 -2.07 6.25 -8.35
N THR A 65 -1.97 7.56 -8.44
CA THR A 65 -2.89 8.52 -7.84
C THR A 65 -3.36 9.53 -8.88
N ALA A 66 -3.95 10.64 -8.44
CA ALA A 66 -4.24 11.75 -9.34
C ALA A 66 -3.01 12.58 -9.73
N GLU A 67 -1.88 12.32 -9.08
CA GLU A 67 -0.62 13.03 -9.27
C GLU A 67 0.44 12.09 -9.85
N ASP A 68 1.59 12.64 -10.24
CA ASP A 68 2.64 11.86 -10.89
C ASP A 68 3.39 10.90 -9.94
N GLU A 69 3.59 9.68 -10.43
CA GLU A 69 4.49 8.68 -9.87
C GLU A 69 5.64 8.35 -10.82
N TRP A 70 6.82 8.10 -10.24
CA TRP A 70 7.98 7.66 -10.99
C TRP A 70 8.82 6.66 -10.21
N LEU A 71 9.44 5.72 -10.94
CA LEU A 71 10.43 4.81 -10.38
C LEU A 71 11.72 5.53 -9.98
N ALA A 72 12.38 5.02 -8.95
CA ALA A 72 13.71 5.48 -8.58
C ALA A 72 14.71 5.34 -9.75
N LYS A 73 15.70 6.24 -9.78
CA LYS A 73 16.79 6.17 -10.77
C LYS A 73 17.49 4.80 -10.66
N GLY A 74 17.72 4.15 -11.79
CA GLY A 74 18.34 2.82 -11.84
C GLY A 74 17.36 1.64 -11.89
N GLY A 75 16.04 1.89 -11.96
CA GLY A 75 15.07 0.86 -12.32
C GLY A 75 14.00 0.56 -11.27
N GLY A 76 14.16 1.03 -10.02
CA GLY A 76 13.09 1.09 -9.01
C GLY A 76 12.37 -0.22 -8.69
N VAL A 77 12.97 -1.37 -9.00
CA VAL A 77 12.40 -2.70 -8.78
C VAL A 77 13.47 -3.67 -8.32
N ALA A 78 13.12 -4.55 -7.39
CA ALA A 78 13.94 -5.68 -6.95
C ALA A 78 13.04 -6.90 -6.69
N SER A 79 13.60 -8.11 -6.80
CA SER A 79 12.93 -9.34 -6.37
C SER A 79 13.38 -9.72 -4.94
N ASP A 80 12.49 -10.32 -4.17
CA ASP A 80 12.80 -10.87 -2.84
C ASP A 80 13.06 -12.39 -2.88
N ALA A 81 13.56 -12.92 -1.77
CA ALA A 81 13.88 -14.35 -1.63
C ALA A 81 12.66 -15.29 -1.74
N GLY A 82 11.45 -14.77 -1.47
CA GLY A 82 10.18 -15.48 -1.63
C GLY A 82 9.63 -15.43 -3.07
N GLY A 83 10.33 -14.78 -4.00
CA GLY A 83 9.88 -14.60 -5.37
C GLY A 83 8.81 -13.52 -5.54
N GLY A 84 8.67 -12.63 -4.55
CA GLY A 84 7.92 -11.38 -4.65
C GLY A 84 8.78 -10.26 -5.22
N ALA A 85 8.22 -9.06 -5.27
CA ALA A 85 8.89 -7.86 -5.76
C ALA A 85 8.77 -6.70 -4.78
N VAL A 86 9.77 -5.82 -4.77
CA VAL A 86 9.73 -4.51 -4.12
C VAL A 86 9.84 -3.45 -5.20
N LEU A 87 8.85 -2.55 -5.24
CA LEU A 87 8.82 -1.38 -6.11
C LEU A 87 9.07 -0.12 -5.29
N TYR A 88 9.90 0.81 -5.77
CA TYR A 88 10.22 2.03 -5.05
C TYR A 88 10.52 3.20 -5.98
N GLY A 89 10.18 4.40 -5.51
CA GLY A 89 10.20 5.59 -6.33
C GLY A 89 9.68 6.81 -5.60
N GLY A 90 9.25 7.82 -6.36
CA GLY A 90 8.62 9.02 -5.82
C GLY A 90 7.19 9.20 -6.33
N THR A 91 6.40 9.91 -5.54
CA THR A 91 5.01 10.27 -5.82
C THR A 91 4.82 11.75 -5.50
N ARG A 92 4.00 12.45 -6.27
CA ARG A 92 3.48 13.78 -5.90
C ARG A 92 2.15 13.68 -5.14
N GLY A 93 1.57 12.50 -5.08
CA GLY A 93 0.27 12.25 -4.47
C GLY A 93 0.33 11.54 -3.13
N GLY A 94 -0.75 10.83 -2.83
CA GLY A 94 -0.94 10.08 -1.59
C GLY A 94 -0.61 8.59 -1.69
N LEU A 95 0.24 8.18 -2.63
CA LEU A 95 0.52 6.76 -2.83
C LEU A 95 1.09 6.15 -1.54
N MET A 96 0.43 5.11 -1.02
CA MET A 96 0.75 4.45 0.26
C MET A 96 0.52 5.26 1.54
N ARG A 97 -0.13 6.44 1.49
CA ARG A 97 -0.60 7.07 2.74
C ARG A 97 -1.71 6.19 3.35
N PRO A 98 -1.60 5.78 4.63
CA PRO A 98 -2.71 5.13 5.32
C PRO A 98 -3.92 6.05 5.23
N ARG A 99 -5.09 5.52 4.85
CA ARG A 99 -6.33 6.25 5.07
C ARG A 99 -6.47 6.43 6.58
N MET A 100 -6.15 7.62 7.09
CA MET A 100 -6.55 7.98 8.44
C MET A 100 -8.06 7.78 8.51
N ARG A 101 -8.54 7.05 9.53
CA ARG A 101 -9.98 6.92 9.77
C ARG A 101 -10.57 8.32 9.83
N GLU A 102 -11.57 8.58 8.99
CA GLU A 102 -12.44 9.74 9.14
C GLU A 102 -13.28 9.56 10.41
N ASP A 103 -12.69 9.84 11.56
CA ASP A 103 -13.46 10.14 12.76
C ASP A 103 -13.91 11.60 12.68
N SER A 104 -14.94 11.82 11.86
CA SER A 104 -15.97 12.87 11.99
C SER A 104 -15.56 14.26 12.51
N ALA A 105 -15.39 15.22 11.59
CA ALA A 105 -15.80 16.59 11.83
C ALA A 105 -16.25 17.24 10.51
N SER A 106 -17.53 17.61 10.47
CA SER A 106 -18.18 18.30 9.38
C SER A 106 -17.53 19.64 9.04
N SER A 107 -17.51 20.00 7.76
CA SER A 107 -17.80 21.38 7.38
C SER A 107 -18.61 21.39 6.09
N SER A 108 -19.93 21.30 6.26
CA SER A 108 -20.89 21.85 5.32
C SER A 108 -20.76 23.38 5.33
N SER A 109 -20.48 24.00 4.18
CA SER A 109 -20.78 25.39 3.79
C SER A 109 -20.21 25.58 2.38
N GLY A 110 -20.91 26.01 1.34
CA GLY A 110 -22.27 26.49 1.18
C GLY A 110 -22.59 26.56 -0.31
N ASP A 111 -23.85 26.88 -0.61
CA ASP A 111 -24.34 27.14 -1.96
C ASP A 111 -23.73 28.44 -2.55
N GLY A 112 -23.70 28.55 -3.88
CA GLY A 112 -23.39 29.80 -4.57
C GLY A 112 -23.12 29.63 -6.06
N SER A 113 -23.82 30.40 -6.87
CA SER A 113 -24.03 30.32 -8.32
C SER A 113 -22.90 30.88 -9.21
N VAL A 114 -22.93 30.44 -10.48
CA VAL A 114 -22.49 31.03 -11.79
C VAL A 114 -21.37 32.09 -11.81
N ASP A 115 -20.39 31.90 -12.70
CA ASP A 115 -20.18 32.78 -13.87
C ASP A 115 -19.22 32.11 -14.88
N GLU A 116 -19.49 32.36 -16.16
CA GLU A 116 -18.69 31.99 -17.33
C GLU A 116 -17.71 33.14 -17.67
N GLU A 117 -16.63 32.78 -18.36
CA GLU A 117 -15.59 33.61 -19.00
C GLU A 117 -14.34 33.99 -18.19
N GLY A 118 -13.19 33.67 -18.79
CA GLY A 118 -11.88 34.16 -18.37
C GLY A 118 -10.77 33.17 -18.67
N SER A 119 -10.29 33.13 -19.91
CA SER A 119 -9.06 32.42 -20.28
C SER A 119 -7.86 33.10 -19.61
N GLU A 120 -7.45 32.59 -18.46
CA GLU A 120 -6.18 32.95 -17.83
C GLU A 120 -5.23 31.75 -17.94
N GLU A 121 -4.04 32.03 -18.45
CA GLU A 121 -2.91 31.12 -18.46
C GLU A 121 -2.56 30.84 -16.99
N GLU A 122 -3.19 29.82 -16.40
CA GLU A 122 -2.97 29.46 -15.00
C GLU A 122 -1.49 29.10 -14.81
N GLY A 123 -0.78 29.98 -14.10
CA GLY A 123 0.47 29.62 -13.45
C GLY A 123 0.19 28.46 -12.52
N ARG A 124 0.44 27.24 -13.02
CA ARG A 124 0.21 25.98 -12.30
C ARG A 124 0.76 26.14 -10.88
N ALA A 125 -0.13 26.05 -9.89
CA ALA A 125 0.25 26.08 -8.48
C ALA A 125 1.47 25.15 -8.29
N PRO A 126 2.49 25.55 -7.51
CA PRO A 126 3.69 24.75 -7.36
C PRO A 126 3.29 23.34 -6.97
N LEU A 127 3.67 22.36 -7.80
CA LEU A 127 3.35 20.96 -7.58
C LEU A 127 3.77 20.58 -6.16
N PRO A 128 2.97 19.76 -5.45
CA PRO A 128 3.33 19.31 -4.11
C PRO A 128 4.74 18.71 -4.12
N ALA A 129 5.47 18.91 -3.01
CA ALA A 129 6.79 18.32 -2.86
C ALA A 129 6.69 16.79 -3.05
N ALA A 130 7.66 16.23 -3.77
CA ALA A 130 7.75 14.80 -3.99
C ALA A 130 7.92 14.04 -2.67
N ASP A 131 7.04 13.08 -2.41
CA ASP A 131 7.20 12.05 -1.38
C ASP A 131 7.81 10.77 -1.99
N VAL A 132 8.22 9.84 -1.12
CA VAL A 132 8.79 8.54 -1.52
C VAL A 132 7.76 7.44 -1.26
N PHE A 133 7.67 6.48 -2.18
CA PHE A 133 6.90 5.25 -1.97
C PHE A 133 7.80 4.01 -1.97
N VAL A 134 7.38 2.99 -1.21
CA VAL A 134 7.91 1.62 -1.26
C VAL A 134 6.75 0.65 -1.19
N ILE A 135 6.69 -0.29 -2.13
CA ILE A 135 5.57 -1.22 -2.32
C ILE A 135 6.10 -2.64 -2.39
N GLY A 136 5.74 -3.47 -1.42
CA GLY A 136 5.91 -4.91 -1.53
C GLY A 136 4.79 -5.50 -2.39
N VAL A 137 5.12 -6.43 -3.28
CA VAL A 137 4.17 -7.15 -4.13
C VAL A 137 4.46 -8.65 -4.00
N SER A 138 3.48 -9.39 -3.51
CA SER A 138 3.55 -10.84 -3.36
C SER A 138 3.76 -11.54 -4.73
N PRO A 139 4.26 -12.79 -4.75
CA PRO A 139 4.47 -13.54 -6.00
C PRO A 139 3.20 -13.69 -6.87
N ASP A 140 2.03 -13.69 -6.25
CA ASP A 140 0.69 -13.77 -6.89
C ASP A 140 0.15 -12.39 -7.35
N GLY A 141 0.94 -11.33 -7.16
CA GLY A 141 0.57 -9.97 -7.52
C GLY A 141 -0.36 -9.29 -6.52
N THR A 142 -0.54 -9.84 -5.31
CA THR A 142 -1.27 -9.16 -4.24
C THR A 142 -0.37 -8.17 -3.50
N PHE A 143 -0.96 -7.11 -2.99
CA PHE A 143 -0.28 -6.20 -2.07
C PHE A 143 -0.49 -6.76 -0.65
N PRO A 144 0.57 -6.88 0.18
CA PRO A 144 0.35 -7.20 1.57
C PRO A 144 -0.60 -6.12 2.14
N PRO A 145 -1.58 -6.50 2.97
CA PRO A 145 -2.34 -5.49 3.70
C PRO A 145 -1.32 -4.61 4.43
N ILE A 146 -1.54 -3.29 4.45
CA ILE A 146 -0.82 -2.40 5.35
C ILE A 146 -1.10 -2.97 6.75
N ARG A 147 -0.19 -3.78 7.29
CA ARG A 147 -0.34 -4.33 8.62
C ARG A 147 -0.12 -3.16 9.57
N GLU A 148 -1.22 -2.55 10.02
CA GLU A 148 -1.17 -1.82 11.27
C GLU A 148 -0.66 -2.80 12.33
N GLY A 149 0.55 -2.58 12.81
CA GLY A 149 1.18 -3.45 13.78
C GLY A 149 1.94 -4.61 13.15
N LEU A 150 3.26 -4.42 13.04
CA LEU A 150 4.19 -5.54 13.17
C LEU A 150 3.82 -6.29 14.47
N PRO A 151 3.55 -7.61 14.47
CA PRO A 151 3.50 -8.34 15.73
C PRO A 151 4.86 -8.16 16.40
N ARG A 152 4.85 -7.75 17.68
CA ARG A 152 6.08 -7.71 18.49
C ARG A 152 6.71 -9.10 18.42
N ALA A 153 8.02 -9.16 18.26
CA ALA A 153 8.79 -10.40 18.14
C ALA A 153 8.73 -11.32 19.39
N ASP A 154 7.86 -11.04 20.36
CA ASP A 154 7.75 -11.74 21.64
C ASP A 154 6.57 -12.72 21.73
N ASP A 155 5.63 -12.73 20.76
CA ASP A 155 4.52 -13.70 20.78
C ASP A 155 4.92 -15.00 20.07
N GLY A 156 5.83 -15.74 20.70
CA GLY A 156 6.04 -17.16 20.41
C GLY A 156 4.80 -18.00 20.76
N PRO A 157 4.65 -19.21 20.18
CA PRO A 157 3.46 -20.03 20.39
C PRO A 157 3.54 -20.71 21.77
N GLY A 158 2.82 -20.15 22.74
CA GLY A 158 2.56 -20.80 24.02
C GLY A 158 3.17 -20.07 25.21
N GLY A 159 2.39 -19.19 25.83
CA GLY A 159 2.71 -18.61 27.12
C GLY A 159 1.42 -18.27 27.85
N GLN A 160 0.95 -19.20 28.69
CA GLN A 160 -0.08 -18.87 29.67
C GLN A 160 0.42 -17.68 30.50
N ARG A 161 -0.39 -16.63 30.56
CA ARG A 161 -0.14 -15.47 31.41
C ARG A 161 -0.01 -15.95 32.87
N PRO A 162 1.12 -15.75 33.56
CA PRO A 162 1.20 -16.10 34.97
C PRO A 162 0.17 -15.26 35.76
N PRO A 163 -0.50 -15.84 36.77
CA PRO A 163 -1.43 -15.09 37.59
C PRO A 163 -0.69 -14.00 38.39
N ASN A 164 -1.29 -12.82 38.43
CA ASN A 164 -0.77 -11.64 39.10
C ASN A 164 -0.63 -11.89 40.61
N PRO A 165 0.56 -11.76 41.21
CA PRO A 165 0.78 -12.02 42.62
C PRO A 165 0.60 -10.73 43.42
N ASP A 166 -0.58 -10.09 43.37
CA ASP A 166 -0.93 -9.04 44.34
C ASP A 166 -2.41 -8.71 44.23
N GLY A 167 -3.16 -9.18 45.23
CA GLY A 167 -4.60 -9.04 45.34
C GLY A 167 -5.10 -9.61 46.65
N ALA A 168 -4.52 -9.14 47.75
CA ALA A 168 -4.99 -9.40 49.10
C ALA A 168 -6.51 -9.14 49.20
N ARG A 169 -7.28 -10.19 49.48
CA ARG A 169 -8.67 -10.07 49.96
C ARG A 169 -8.62 -9.70 51.45
N PRO A 170 -9.29 -8.62 51.90
CA PRO A 170 -9.60 -8.51 53.31
C PRO A 170 -10.66 -9.54 53.70
N SER A 171 -10.35 -10.22 54.81
CA SER A 171 -11.15 -11.15 55.57
C SER A 171 -12.52 -10.59 55.99
N ASN A 172 -13.57 -11.38 55.81
CA ASN A 172 -14.70 -11.38 56.73
C ASN A 172 -14.96 -12.83 57.16
N ALA A 173 -14.43 -13.16 58.33
CA ALA A 173 -14.82 -14.32 59.12
C ALA A 173 -16.02 -13.91 59.99
N VAL A 174 -17.06 -14.73 59.99
CA VAL A 174 -18.04 -14.83 61.08
C VAL A 174 -18.24 -16.32 61.35
N ASP A 175 -18.40 -16.60 62.64
CA ASP A 175 -17.91 -17.70 63.46
C ASP A 175 -18.49 -19.12 63.27
N PRO A 176 -17.82 -20.14 63.85
CA PRO A 176 -18.19 -21.55 63.79
C PRO A 176 -19.28 -21.91 64.82
N LYS A 177 -20.13 -22.87 64.47
CA LYS A 177 -21.02 -23.55 65.43
C LYS A 177 -20.61 -25.01 65.57
N VAL A 178 -20.26 -25.37 66.80
CA VAL A 178 -20.01 -26.71 67.34
C VAL A 178 -20.50 -26.64 68.82
N PRO A 179 -20.90 -27.72 69.51
CA PRO A 179 -21.51 -29.01 69.13
C PRO A 179 -22.84 -29.28 69.88
N ASP A 180 -23.52 -30.40 69.58
CA ASP A 180 -23.73 -31.55 70.49
C ASP A 180 -24.09 -32.79 69.65
#